data_AF-A0A8T9MUB1-F1
#
_entry.id   AF-A0A8T9MUB1-F1
#
_cell.length_a   1.000
_cell.length_b   1.000
_cell.length_c   1.000
_cell.angle_alpha   90.00
_cell.angle_beta   90.00
_cell.angle_gamma   90.00
#
_symmetry.space_group_name_H-M   'P 1'
#
loop_
_entity.id
_entity.type
_entity.pdbx_description
1 polymer ?
#
loop_
_entity_poly.entity_id
_entity_poly.type
_entity_poly.pdbx_seq_one_letter_code
_entity_poly.pdbx_strand_id
1 'polypeptide(L)'
;MNKYFLAIIVASLSWSAIADNTNHMQKIELVKSVYKPYFRSANNTDVFAMPNKFTQDFLSVLKEDQNNTPDDEVGCIGYDPIINGQDWNETLLKRSLKVKVLSGNKVEATFLQLGNEVTRVQYILQCVKNKCLIDDIFLQLPDETKFSSFKQTTRQCIAEN
;
A
#
# COMPACT_ATOMS: atom_id res chain seq x y z
N MET A 1 -62.01 -4.92 -29.77
CA MET A 1 -60.85 -4.04 -30.05
C MET A 1 -59.93 -4.12 -28.85
N ASN A 2 -58.88 -4.94 -28.94
CA ASN A 2 -57.97 -5.24 -27.83
C ASN A 2 -57.06 -4.05 -27.52
N LYS A 3 -57.04 -3.68 -26.25
CA LYS A 3 -56.09 -2.74 -25.65
C LYS A 3 -54.75 -3.46 -25.45
N TYR A 4 -53.69 -2.99 -26.09
CA TYR A 4 -52.33 -3.42 -25.79
C TYR A 4 -51.59 -2.25 -25.13
N PHE A 5 -51.39 -2.35 -23.82
CA PHE A 5 -50.43 -1.51 -23.10
C PHE A 5 -49.03 -2.06 -23.37
N LEU A 6 -48.19 -1.32 -24.09
CA LEU A 6 -46.76 -1.59 -24.15
C LEU A 6 -46.13 -1.20 -22.80
N ALA A 7 -45.65 -2.18 -22.05
CA ALA A 7 -44.77 -1.96 -20.91
C ALA A 7 -43.33 -1.77 -21.44
N ILE A 8 -42.83 -0.53 -21.41
CA ILE A 8 -41.41 -0.23 -21.65
C ILE A 8 -40.69 -0.45 -20.32
N ILE A 9 -39.93 -1.54 -20.21
CA ILE A 9 -39.03 -1.78 -19.08
C ILE A 9 -37.81 -0.87 -19.27
N VAL A 10 -37.74 0.21 -18.50
CA VAL A 10 -36.56 1.08 -18.43
C VAL A 10 -35.51 0.38 -17.57
N ALA A 11 -34.61 -0.36 -18.20
CA ALA A 11 -33.41 -0.88 -17.56
C ALA A 11 -32.37 0.24 -17.48
N SER A 12 -32.53 1.15 -16.52
CA SER A 12 -31.53 2.17 -16.22
C SER A 12 -30.97 1.96 -14.81
N LEU A 13 -29.64 2.06 -14.69
CA LEU A 13 -28.83 2.29 -13.48
C LEU A 13 -28.18 1.06 -12.83
N SER A 14 -27.00 0.67 -13.34
CA SER A 14 -26.02 -0.09 -12.53
C SER A 14 -24.57 0.02 -13.01
N TRP A 15 -24.18 1.07 -13.76
CA TRP A 15 -22.76 1.26 -14.11
C TRP A 15 -21.89 1.75 -12.95
N SER A 16 -22.44 2.57 -12.04
CA SER A 16 -21.69 3.16 -10.94
C SER A 16 -21.19 2.13 -9.92
N ALA A 17 -22.01 1.12 -9.61
CA ALA A 17 -21.67 0.09 -8.63
C ALA A 17 -20.58 -0.87 -9.12
N ILE A 18 -20.53 -1.14 -10.44
CA ILE A 18 -19.52 -2.02 -11.04
C ILE A 18 -18.16 -1.32 -11.05
N ALA A 19 -18.10 -0.04 -11.43
CA ALA A 19 -16.87 0.74 -11.46
C ALA A 19 -16.23 0.90 -10.07
N ASP A 20 -17.05 1.14 -9.03
CA ASP A 20 -16.58 1.28 -7.66
C ASP A 20 -16.03 -0.06 -7.10
N ASN A 21 -16.72 -1.17 -7.35
CA ASN A 21 -16.26 -2.49 -6.92
C ASN A 21 -14.97 -2.95 -7.64
N THR A 22 -14.86 -2.68 -8.96
CA THR A 22 -13.62 -2.97 -9.71
C THR A 22 -12.44 -2.16 -9.16
N ASN A 23 -12.65 -0.88 -8.85
CA ASN A 23 -11.64 -0.02 -8.24
C ASN A 23 -11.25 -0.52 -6.83
N HIS A 24 -12.23 -0.93 -6.02
CA HIS A 24 -12.01 -1.51 -4.70
C HIS A 24 -11.14 -2.78 -4.74
N MET A 25 -11.47 -3.75 -5.60
CA MET A 25 -10.66 -4.96 -5.75
C MET A 25 -9.26 -4.67 -6.28
N GLN A 26 -9.13 -3.74 -7.23
CA GLN A 26 -7.82 -3.36 -7.76
C GLN A 26 -6.89 -2.80 -6.69
N LYS A 27 -7.40 -1.95 -5.79
CA LYS A 27 -6.64 -1.38 -4.68
C LYS A 27 -6.13 -2.47 -3.72
N ILE A 28 -7.00 -3.42 -3.37
CA ILE A 28 -6.64 -4.56 -2.52
C ILE A 28 -5.56 -5.42 -3.19
N GLU A 29 -5.73 -5.75 -4.47
CA GLU A 29 -4.77 -6.59 -5.19
C GLU A 29 -3.43 -5.89 -5.42
N LEU A 30 -3.43 -4.56 -5.60
CA LEU A 30 -2.20 -3.77 -5.62
C LEU A 30 -1.42 -3.93 -4.30
N VAL A 31 -2.06 -3.67 -3.16
CA VAL A 31 -1.41 -3.78 -1.85
C VAL A 31 -1.00 -5.22 -1.55
N LYS A 32 -1.84 -6.22 -1.80
CA LYS A 32 -1.41 -7.63 -1.66
C LYS A 32 -0.22 -7.96 -2.54
N SER A 33 -0.11 -7.35 -3.73
CA SER A 33 0.98 -7.65 -4.65
C SER A 33 2.34 -7.22 -4.12
N VAL A 34 2.43 -6.18 -3.28
CA VAL A 34 3.70 -5.77 -2.67
C VAL A 34 4.15 -6.70 -1.55
N TYR A 35 3.25 -7.50 -0.96
CA TYR A 35 3.61 -8.53 0.04
C TYR A 35 4.07 -9.86 -0.58
N LYS A 36 3.82 -10.10 -1.87
CA LYS A 36 4.14 -11.39 -2.53
C LYS A 36 5.63 -11.80 -2.46
N PRO A 37 6.61 -10.88 -2.58
CA PRO A 37 8.02 -11.23 -2.44
C PRO A 37 8.37 -11.82 -1.07
N TYR A 38 7.76 -11.31 0.00
CA TYR A 38 7.99 -11.76 1.38
C TYR A 38 7.47 -13.17 1.68
N PHE A 39 6.65 -13.74 0.78
CA PHE A 39 6.07 -15.08 0.90
C PHE A 39 6.95 -16.21 0.33
N ARG A 40 8.20 -15.91 -0.05
CA ARG A 40 9.08 -16.85 -0.74
C ARG A 40 10.49 -16.88 -0.16
N SER A 41 10.71 -16.31 1.02
CA SER A 41 12.01 -16.18 1.69
C SER A 41 13.15 -15.81 0.72
N ALA A 42 12.91 -14.89 -0.21
CA ALA A 42 13.87 -14.51 -1.25
C ALA A 42 14.60 -13.22 -0.88
N ASN A 43 15.89 -13.14 -1.23
CA ASN A 43 16.77 -11.97 -1.06
C ASN A 43 16.37 -10.72 -1.87
N ASN A 44 15.12 -10.61 -2.33
CA ASN A 44 14.68 -9.54 -3.25
C ASN A 44 13.32 -8.97 -2.83
N THR A 45 13.24 -8.54 -1.56
CA THR A 45 12.12 -7.80 -0.98
C THR A 45 12.27 -6.28 -1.13
N ASP A 46 13.28 -5.83 -1.85
CA ASP A 46 13.55 -4.41 -2.05
C ASP A 46 12.38 -3.72 -2.78
N VAL A 47 11.97 -2.56 -2.27
CA VAL A 47 10.96 -1.70 -2.88
C VAL A 47 11.39 -1.27 -4.30
N PHE A 48 12.69 -1.09 -4.54
CA PHE A 48 13.24 -0.82 -5.87
C PHE A 48 13.04 -1.97 -6.86
N ALA A 49 12.78 -3.20 -6.39
CA ALA A 49 12.45 -4.34 -7.25
C ALA A 49 10.99 -4.30 -7.77
N MET A 50 10.17 -3.36 -7.27
CA MET A 50 8.76 -3.22 -7.62
C MET A 50 8.38 -1.82 -8.12
N PRO A 51 9.16 -1.18 -9.02
CA PRO A 51 8.99 0.24 -9.35
C PRO A 51 7.65 0.55 -10.03
N ASN A 52 7.01 -0.46 -10.63
CA ASN A 52 5.70 -0.33 -11.27
C ASN A 52 4.51 -0.34 -10.28
N LYS A 53 4.76 -0.46 -8.97
CA LYS A 53 3.75 -0.43 -7.91
C LYS A 53 3.66 0.91 -7.20
N PHE A 54 4.69 1.74 -7.32
CA PHE A 54 4.84 3.00 -6.60
C PHE A 54 4.80 4.19 -7.56
N THR A 55 4.44 5.37 -7.06
CA THR A 55 4.57 6.62 -7.82
C THR A 55 6.03 7.02 -7.94
N GLN A 56 6.35 7.87 -8.92
CA GLN A 56 7.71 8.40 -9.07
C GLN A 56 8.13 9.26 -7.87
N ASP A 57 7.20 9.99 -7.25
CA ASP A 57 7.49 10.76 -6.03
C ASP A 57 7.81 9.85 -4.84
N PHE A 58 7.11 8.72 -4.68
CA PHE A 58 7.49 7.73 -3.66
C PHE A 58 8.90 7.19 -3.89
N LEU A 59 9.21 6.79 -5.13
CA LEU A 59 10.54 6.27 -5.48
C LEU A 59 11.64 7.34 -5.35
N SER A 60 11.32 8.62 -5.54
CA SER A 60 12.29 9.69 -5.38
C SER A 60 12.73 9.83 -3.93
N VAL A 61 11.84 9.64 -2.95
CA VAL A 61 12.21 9.67 -1.52
C VAL A 61 13.25 8.60 -1.18
N LEU A 62 13.08 7.38 -1.68
CA LEU A 62 14.06 6.31 -1.48
C LEU A 62 15.43 6.69 -2.07
N LYS A 63 15.42 7.31 -3.25
CA LYS A 63 16.63 7.76 -3.93
C LYS A 63 17.26 8.99 -3.25
N GLU A 64 16.44 9.90 -2.73
CA GLU A 64 16.87 11.06 -1.93
C GLU A 64 17.63 10.56 -0.70
N ASP A 65 17.09 9.60 0.04
CA ASP A 65 17.77 8.99 1.18
C ASP A 65 19.10 8.35 0.78
N GLN A 66 19.10 7.50 -0.25
CA GLN A 66 20.31 6.84 -0.75
C GLN A 66 21.40 7.84 -1.17
N ASN A 67 21.04 8.95 -1.82
CA ASN A 67 22.00 9.95 -2.28
C ASN A 67 22.57 10.83 -1.15
N ASN A 68 21.85 10.98 -0.04
CA ASN A 68 22.28 11.75 1.13
C ASN A 68 22.92 10.87 2.21
N THR A 69 22.98 9.55 2.00
CA THR A 69 23.62 8.62 2.91
C THR A 69 25.06 8.39 2.48
N PRO A 70 26.07 8.61 3.35
CA PRO A 70 27.44 8.22 3.06
C PRO A 70 27.58 6.73 2.73
N ASP A 71 28.56 6.39 1.91
CA ASP A 71 28.90 4.98 1.66
C ASP A 71 29.16 4.27 3.01
N ASP A 72 28.61 3.06 3.16
CA ASP A 72 28.67 2.22 4.38
C ASP A 72 27.86 2.69 5.60
N GLU A 73 27.04 3.75 5.48
CA GLU A 73 26.12 4.16 6.54
C GLU A 73 24.66 3.75 6.26
N VAL A 74 23.84 3.74 7.31
CA VAL A 74 22.38 3.58 7.20
C VAL A 74 21.77 4.98 7.19
N GLY A 75 21.02 5.28 6.13
CA GLY A 75 20.31 6.54 5.98
C GLY A 75 19.14 6.72 6.94
N CYS A 76 18.27 7.67 6.62
CA CYS A 76 17.02 7.87 7.35
C CYS A 76 16.07 6.68 7.22
N ILE A 77 16.22 5.85 6.19
CA ILE A 77 15.44 4.62 6.02
C ILE A 77 16.23 3.42 6.56
N GLY A 78 16.10 3.17 7.86
CA GLY A 78 16.71 2.01 8.55
C GLY A 78 15.82 0.77 8.65
N TYR A 79 14.71 0.70 7.91
CA TYR A 79 13.72 -0.36 7.98
C TYR A 79 12.94 -0.47 6.64
N ASP A 80 12.24 -1.58 6.45
CA ASP A 80 11.36 -1.79 5.30
C ASP A 80 9.95 -1.24 5.59
N PRO A 81 9.46 -0.23 4.84
CA PRO A 81 8.15 0.38 5.10
C PRO A 81 6.96 -0.51 4.70
N ILE A 82 7.13 -1.56 3.90
CA ILE A 82 6.02 -2.47 3.53
C ILE A 82 5.65 -3.36 4.73
N ILE A 83 6.66 -3.83 5.46
CA ILE A 83 6.46 -4.67 6.65
C ILE A 83 6.59 -3.88 7.96
N ASN A 84 7.02 -2.63 7.91
CA ASN A 84 7.30 -1.77 9.08
C ASN A 84 8.30 -2.43 10.05
N GLY A 85 9.44 -2.91 9.53
CA GLY A 85 10.42 -3.64 10.31
C GLY A 85 11.66 -4.02 9.48
N GLN A 86 12.64 -4.66 10.11
CA GLN A 86 13.86 -5.15 9.46
C GLN A 86 13.75 -6.63 9.07
N ASP A 87 13.10 -7.43 9.91
CA ASP A 87 12.94 -8.87 9.75
C ASP A 87 11.46 -9.27 9.68
N TRP A 88 11.19 -10.44 9.08
CA TRP A 88 9.87 -11.02 9.06
C TRP A 88 9.90 -12.56 9.14
N ASN A 89 8.77 -13.14 9.56
CA ASN A 89 8.53 -14.57 9.44
C ASN A 89 7.55 -14.82 8.28
N GLU A 90 8.01 -15.51 7.23
CA GLU A 90 7.23 -15.79 6.02
C GLU A 90 5.85 -16.40 6.35
N THR A 91 5.86 -17.51 7.08
CA THR A 91 4.65 -18.28 7.41
C THR A 91 3.66 -17.43 8.20
N LEU A 92 4.16 -16.67 9.17
CA LEU A 92 3.37 -15.79 10.03
C LEU A 92 2.76 -14.64 9.23
N LEU A 93 3.56 -13.94 8.42
CA LEU A 93 3.11 -12.85 7.58
C LEU A 93 2.05 -13.33 6.59
N LYS A 94 2.32 -14.43 5.87
CA LYS A 94 1.43 -15.01 4.86
C LYS A 94 0.09 -15.44 5.45
N ARG A 95 0.07 -16.09 6.62
CA ARG A 95 -1.17 -16.56 7.25
C ARG A 95 -1.99 -15.45 7.90
N SER A 96 -1.35 -14.37 8.31
CA SER A 96 -1.98 -13.30 9.10
C SER A 96 -2.36 -12.06 8.27
N LEU A 97 -1.78 -11.88 7.08
CA LEU A 97 -2.04 -10.72 6.24
C LEU A 97 -3.53 -10.59 5.88
N LYS A 98 -4.10 -9.47 6.30
CA LYS A 98 -5.43 -8.99 5.93
C LYS A 98 -5.28 -7.62 5.27
N VAL A 99 -5.97 -7.42 4.16
CA VAL A 99 -5.96 -6.15 3.42
C VAL A 99 -7.39 -5.69 3.22
N LYS A 100 -7.68 -4.43 3.56
CA LYS A 100 -9.00 -3.81 3.40
C LYS A 100 -8.86 -2.38 2.92
N VAL A 101 -9.80 -1.90 2.12
CA VAL A 101 -9.92 -0.46 1.82
C VAL A 101 -10.55 0.22 3.04
N LEU A 102 -9.97 1.33 3.50
CA LEU A 102 -10.53 2.11 4.59
C LEU A 102 -11.54 3.12 4.06
N SER A 103 -11.09 4.01 3.18
CA SER A 103 -11.92 5.01 2.50
C SER A 103 -11.15 5.62 1.34
N GLY A 104 -11.87 6.01 0.28
CA GLY A 104 -11.28 6.71 -0.86
C GLY A 104 -10.08 5.97 -1.45
N ASN A 105 -8.89 6.57 -1.31
CA ASN A 105 -7.63 6.05 -1.82
C ASN A 105 -6.74 5.39 -0.75
N LYS A 106 -7.25 5.17 0.46
CA LYS A 106 -6.51 4.57 1.57
C LYS A 106 -6.83 3.09 1.73
N VAL A 107 -5.79 2.27 1.83
CA VAL A 107 -5.86 0.82 2.06
C VAL A 107 -5.03 0.46 3.28
N GLU A 108 -5.55 -0.40 4.15
CA GLU A 108 -4.82 -0.87 5.33
C GLU A 108 -4.45 -2.35 5.16
N ALA A 109 -3.18 -2.65 5.37
CA ALA A 109 -2.70 -4.00 5.62
C ALA A 109 -2.53 -4.20 7.13
N THR A 110 -2.95 -5.36 7.62
CA THR A 110 -2.77 -5.79 9.01
C THR A 110 -2.20 -7.20 9.01
N PHE A 111 -1.15 -7.43 9.76
CA PHE A 111 -0.48 -8.71 9.86
C PHE A 111 0.20 -8.86 11.22
N LEU A 112 0.70 -10.05 11.51
CA LEU A 112 1.48 -10.34 12.69
C LEU A 112 2.97 -10.29 12.34
N GLN A 113 3.74 -9.58 13.17
CA GLN A 113 5.21 -9.61 13.15
C GLN A 113 5.76 -10.67 14.13
N LEU A 114 7.10 -10.80 14.16
CA LEU A 114 7.80 -11.61 15.16
C LEU A 114 7.31 -11.22 16.57
N GLY A 115 7.14 -12.20 17.46
CA GLY A 115 6.51 -11.98 18.77
C GLY A 115 4.97 -11.97 18.78
N ASN A 116 4.32 -12.13 17.61
CA ASN A 116 2.85 -12.08 17.42
C ASN A 116 2.24 -10.70 17.69
N GLU A 117 3.00 -9.63 17.52
CA GLU A 117 2.49 -8.26 17.60
C GLU A 117 1.70 -7.91 16.33
N VAL A 118 0.60 -7.17 16.49
CA VAL A 118 -0.23 -6.74 15.38
C VAL A 118 0.34 -5.47 14.78
N THR A 119 0.82 -5.55 13.54
CA THR A 119 1.32 -4.43 12.76
C THR A 119 0.25 -3.94 11.80
N ARG A 120 0.17 -2.61 11.63
CA ARG A 120 -0.71 -1.95 10.66
C ARG A 120 0.09 -1.03 9.76
N VAL A 121 -0.15 -1.14 8.46
CA VAL A 121 0.48 -0.29 7.43
C VAL A 121 -0.63 0.27 6.56
N GLN A 122 -0.69 1.60 6.45
CA GLN A 122 -1.69 2.29 5.65
C GLN A 122 -1.07 2.79 4.34
N TYR A 123 -1.57 2.30 3.21
CA TYR A 123 -1.14 2.70 1.87
C TYR A 123 -2.03 3.82 1.37
N ILE A 124 -1.41 4.92 0.94
CA ILE A 124 -2.07 6.00 0.23
C ILE A 124 -1.86 5.79 -1.25
N LEU A 125 -2.97 5.68 -2.00
CA LEU A 125 -2.92 5.39 -3.42
C LEU A 125 -3.17 6.64 -4.26
N GLN A 126 -2.52 6.72 -5.41
CA GLN A 126 -2.92 7.61 -6.50
C GLN A 126 -3.50 6.78 -7.63
N CYS A 127 -4.78 7.02 -7.95
CA CYS A 127 -5.50 6.29 -8.98
C CYS A 127 -5.84 7.22 -10.14
N VAL A 128 -5.34 6.91 -11.34
CA VAL A 128 -5.68 7.62 -12.57
C VAL A 128 -6.37 6.63 -13.49
N LYS A 129 -7.65 6.88 -13.79
CA LYS A 129 -8.53 5.92 -14.48
C LYS A 129 -8.53 4.57 -13.72
N ASN A 130 -8.30 3.46 -14.42
CA ASN A 130 -8.29 2.10 -13.86
C ASN A 130 -6.87 1.63 -13.51
N LYS A 131 -6.00 2.52 -13.03
CA LYS A 131 -4.66 2.15 -12.56
C LYS A 131 -4.35 2.93 -11.29
N CYS A 132 -4.05 2.20 -10.22
CA CYS A 132 -3.57 2.77 -8.96
C CYS A 132 -2.09 2.46 -8.77
N LEU A 133 -1.39 3.39 -8.12
CA LEU A 133 -0.02 3.23 -7.63
C LEU A 133 0.01 3.66 -6.16
N ILE A 134 0.94 3.11 -5.38
CA ILE A 134 1.21 3.52 -3.99
C ILE A 134 2.00 4.81 -4.04
N ASP A 135 1.45 5.85 -3.43
CA ASP A 135 2.06 7.18 -3.38
C ASP A 135 2.71 7.49 -2.05
N ASP A 136 2.19 6.92 -0.96
CA ASP A 136 2.78 7.05 0.36
C ASP A 136 2.43 5.82 1.21
N ILE A 137 3.22 5.61 2.26
CA ILE A 137 2.98 4.61 3.28
C ILE A 137 2.93 5.32 4.62
N PHE A 138 1.87 5.05 5.35
CA PHE A 138 1.61 5.62 6.66
C PHE A 138 1.88 4.52 7.67
N LEU A 139 2.81 4.79 8.57
CA LEU A 139 3.35 3.83 9.53
C LEU A 139 3.01 4.25 10.94
N GLN A 140 2.69 3.28 11.77
CA GLN A 140 2.57 3.46 13.20
C GLN A 140 3.87 2.95 13.82
N LEU A 141 4.67 3.83 14.40
CA LEU A 141 5.86 3.43 15.14
C LEU A 141 5.44 2.73 16.45
N PRO A 142 6.32 1.88 17.03
CA PRO A 142 6.10 1.34 18.37
C PRO A 142 5.76 2.47 19.34
N ASP A 143 4.77 2.25 20.21
CA ASP A 143 4.28 3.20 21.21
C ASP A 143 3.60 4.49 20.69
N GLU A 144 3.51 4.69 19.38
CA GLU A 144 2.74 5.79 18.81
C GLU A 144 1.28 5.41 18.56
N THR A 145 0.34 6.32 18.82
CA THR A 145 -1.09 6.12 18.50
C THR A 145 -1.47 6.65 17.12
N LYS A 146 -0.57 7.39 16.48
CA LYS A 146 -0.82 8.06 15.20
C LYS A 146 -0.02 7.39 14.10
N PHE A 147 -0.55 7.50 12.89
CA PHE A 147 0.18 7.13 11.69
C PHE A 147 0.94 8.34 11.16
N SER A 148 2.20 8.13 10.79
CA SER A 148 3.09 9.13 10.22
C SER A 148 3.39 8.79 8.76
N SER A 149 3.46 9.81 7.90
CA SER A 149 3.81 9.64 6.48
C SER A 149 5.28 9.26 6.35
N PHE A 150 5.56 8.15 5.68
CA PHE A 150 6.91 7.70 5.36
C PHE A 150 7.65 8.78 4.56
N LYS A 151 7.03 9.29 3.48
CA LYS A 151 7.67 10.32 2.65
C LYS A 151 8.04 11.56 3.45
N GLN A 152 7.12 12.05 4.28
CA GLN A 152 7.34 13.25 5.07
C GLN A 152 8.43 13.03 6.13
N THR A 153 8.35 11.94 6.89
CA THR A 153 9.31 11.65 7.96
C THR A 153 10.71 11.42 7.41
N THR A 154 10.86 10.70 6.29
CA THR A 154 12.17 10.51 5.65
C THR A 154 12.77 11.83 5.17
N ARG A 155 12.00 12.66 4.46
CA ARG A 155 12.48 13.96 3.99
C ARG A 155 12.83 14.91 5.13
N GLN A 156 12.09 14.85 6.24
CA GLN A 156 12.40 15.63 7.43
C GLN A 156 13.74 15.19 8.03
N CYS A 157 13.96 13.88 8.21
CA CYS A 157 15.25 13.37 8.70
C CYS A 157 16.41 13.77 7.77
N ILE A 158 16.23 13.68 6.45
CA ILE A 158 17.25 14.12 5.47
C ILE A 158 17.57 15.61 5.64
N ALA A 159 16.58 16.46 5.92
CA ALA A 159 16.77 17.90 6.07
C ALA A 159 17.40 18.31 7.43
N GLU A 160 17.35 17.44 8.43
CA GLU A 160 17.90 17.65 9.76
C GLU A 160 19.35 17.17 9.89
N ASN A 161 19.82 16.35 8.95
CA ASN A 161 21.21 15.85 8.83
C ASN A 161 22.04 16.70 7.87
#